data_AF-A0A2N4Y4A7-F1
#
_entry.id   AF-A0A2N4Y4A7-F1
#
_cell.length_a   1.000
_cell.length_b   1.000
_cell.length_c   1.000
_cell.angle_alpha   90.00
_cell.angle_beta   90.00
_cell.angle_gamma   90.00
#
_symmetry.space_group_name_H-M   'P 1'
#
loop_
_entity.id
_entity.type
_entity.pdbx_description
1 polymer ?
#
loop_
_entity_poly.entity_id
_entity_poly.type
_entity_poly.pdbx_seq_one_letter_code
_entity_poly.pdbx_strand_id
1 'polypeptide(L)'
;MVHSKFNFSGFSGRALIAAFLATMAGAGCQSAPPATPTVAAAPAALQVNVEDPDNPEAPAVRPAYADGYPNFAGSLNAASVQMSNEEATALQAQLTSLGAARKSGAISEAEYQAKLSELRKLAAQHGAETQAQIAN
;
A
#
# COMPACT_ATOMS: atom_id res chain seq x y z
N MET A 1 -21.27 18.36 42.39
CA MET A 1 -22.02 18.94 41.26
C MET A 1 -22.02 20.46 41.42
N VAL A 2 -21.13 21.16 40.70
CA VAL A 2 -21.10 22.63 40.67
C VAL A 2 -21.52 23.03 39.26
N HIS A 3 -22.76 23.50 39.11
CA HIS A 3 -23.22 24.11 37.87
C HIS A 3 -22.68 25.54 37.81
N SER A 4 -21.67 25.77 36.98
CA SER A 4 -21.25 27.13 36.62
C SER A 4 -22.13 27.63 35.48
N LYS A 5 -23.03 28.56 35.78
CA LYS A 5 -23.82 29.29 34.77
C LYS A 5 -22.96 30.44 34.23
N PHE A 6 -22.34 30.24 33.07
CA PHE A 6 -21.76 31.36 32.32
C PHE A 6 -22.89 32.14 31.63
N ASN A 7 -23.12 33.36 32.12
CA ASN A 7 -24.04 34.31 31.53
C ASN A 7 -23.33 35.04 30.38
N PHE A 8 -23.75 34.81 29.14
CA PHE A 8 -23.25 35.54 27.96
C PHE A 8 -24.20 36.69 27.62
N SER A 9 -24.19 37.74 28.45
CA SER A 9 -24.85 39.00 28.13
C SER A 9 -23.78 40.05 27.87
N GLY A 10 -23.48 40.34 26.59
CA GLY A 10 -22.75 41.57 26.27
C GLY A 10 -21.84 41.59 25.05
N PHE A 11 -21.72 40.53 24.23
CA PHE A 11 -20.89 40.59 23.03
C PHE A 11 -21.71 40.54 21.74
N SER A 12 -21.82 41.72 21.14
CA SER A 12 -22.47 42.05 19.88
C SER A 12 -22.06 41.10 18.75
N GLY A 13 -22.99 40.23 18.31
CA GLY A 13 -22.77 39.20 17.27
C GLY A 13 -22.36 39.72 15.89
N ARG A 14 -22.24 41.04 15.70
CA ARG A 14 -21.72 41.66 14.48
C ARG A 14 -20.20 41.72 14.41
N ALA A 15 -19.50 41.70 15.54
CA ALA A 15 -18.04 41.79 15.58
C ALA A 15 -17.35 40.47 15.17
N LEU A 16 -17.97 39.31 15.45
CA LEU A 16 -17.42 38.00 15.08
C LEU A 16 -17.55 37.66 13.60
N ILE A 17 -18.57 38.21 12.91
CA ILE A 17 -18.78 37.94 11.48
C ILE A 17 -17.77 38.70 10.61
N ALA A 18 -17.38 39.91 11.00
CA ALA A 18 -16.41 40.71 10.26
C ALA A 18 -14.98 40.10 10.28
N ALA A 19 -14.63 39.40 11.37
CA ALA A 19 -13.33 38.73 11.48
C ALA A 19 -13.25 37.44 10.64
N PHE A 20 -14.37 36.76 10.41
CA PHE A 20 -14.40 35.49 9.65
C PHE A 20 -14.34 35.70 8.12
N LEU A 21 -14.81 36.85 7.62
CA LEU A 21 -14.72 37.19 6.19
C LEU A 21 -13.32 37.67 5.77
N ALA A 22 -12.51 38.19 6.69
CA ALA A 22 -11.19 38.74 6.38
C ALA A 22 -10.07 37.67 6.24
N THR A 23 -10.30 36.44 6.70
CA THR A 23 -9.29 35.35 6.62
C THR A 23 -9.40 34.49 5.35
N MET A 24 -10.35 34.77 4.46
CA MET A 24 -10.56 34.04 3.19
C MET A 24 -10.01 34.80 1.96
N ALA A 25 -8.94 35.59 2.14
CA ALA A 25 -8.32 36.37 1.06
C ALA A 25 -6.80 36.17 0.98
N GLY A 26 -6.31 34.95 1.24
CA GLY A 26 -4.87 34.69 1.32
C GLY A 26 -4.44 33.26 1.04
N ALA A 27 -4.89 32.66 -0.06
CA ALA A 27 -4.24 31.48 -0.67
C ALA A 27 -4.71 31.28 -2.12
N GLY A 28 -4.51 32.28 -2.98
CA GLY A 28 -4.61 32.10 -4.41
C GLY A 28 -3.37 31.37 -4.92
N CYS A 29 -3.33 30.04 -4.82
CA CYS A 29 -2.42 29.25 -5.64
C CYS A 29 -2.87 29.42 -7.10
N GLN A 30 -2.23 30.33 -7.84
CA GLN A 30 -2.33 30.34 -9.30
C GLN A 30 -1.80 28.99 -9.80
N SER A 31 -2.71 28.07 -10.10
CA SER A 31 -2.38 26.87 -10.87
C SER A 31 -2.23 27.32 -12.32
N ALA A 32 -1.00 27.65 -12.72
CA ALA A 32 -0.66 27.65 -14.13
C ALA A 32 -1.02 26.27 -14.70
N PRO A 33 -1.64 26.17 -15.88
CA PRO A 33 -1.84 24.88 -16.50
C PRO A 33 -0.46 24.23 -16.65
N PRO A 34 -0.29 22.95 -16.25
CA PRO A 34 0.98 22.28 -16.43
C PRO A 34 1.29 22.31 -17.93
N ALA A 35 2.39 22.96 -18.30
CA ALA A 35 2.99 22.74 -19.60
C ALA A 35 3.15 21.23 -19.72
N THR A 36 2.50 20.62 -20.71
CA THR A 36 2.64 19.19 -20.99
C THR A 36 4.14 18.95 -21.20
N PRO A 37 4.85 18.29 -20.24
CA PRO A 37 6.17 17.82 -20.58
C PRO A 37 5.93 16.82 -21.71
N THR A 38 6.58 17.05 -22.85
CA THR A 38 6.78 15.97 -23.81
C THR A 38 7.49 14.88 -23.02
N VAL A 39 6.73 13.85 -22.63
CA VAL A 39 7.28 12.67 -21.98
C VAL A 39 8.16 12.04 -23.04
N ALA A 40 9.45 12.31 -22.96
CA ALA A 40 10.44 11.46 -23.62
C ALA A 40 10.07 10.04 -23.23
N ALA A 41 9.85 9.17 -24.23
CA ALA A 41 9.46 7.79 -24.02
C ALA A 41 10.30 7.22 -22.88
N ALA A 42 9.63 6.88 -21.77
CA ALA A 42 10.31 6.29 -20.64
C ALA A 42 11.11 5.10 -21.18
N PRO A 43 12.40 4.97 -20.83
CA PRO A 43 13.15 3.79 -21.22
C PRO A 43 12.32 2.60 -20.75
N ALA A 44 12.10 1.63 -21.67
CA ALA A 44 11.38 0.42 -21.36
C ALA A 44 11.91 -0.10 -20.03
N ALA A 45 11.05 -0.11 -19.00
CA ALA A 45 11.45 -0.54 -17.67
C ALA A 45 12.13 -1.90 -17.81
N LEU A 46 13.31 -2.04 -17.21
CA LEU A 46 14.09 -3.27 -17.27
C LEU A 46 13.20 -4.40 -16.72
N GLN A 47 12.70 -5.25 -17.63
CA GLN A 47 11.79 -6.33 -17.27
C GLN A 47 12.60 -7.42 -16.59
N VAL A 48 12.32 -7.62 -15.31
CA VAL A 48 12.90 -8.68 -14.49
C VAL A 48 11.85 -9.78 -14.41
N ASN A 49 12.05 -10.88 -15.12
CA ASN A 49 11.09 -11.97 -15.18
C ASN A 49 11.46 -13.11 -14.21
N VAL A 50 10.48 -13.95 -13.92
CA VAL A 50 10.71 -15.29 -13.35
C VAL A 50 10.32 -16.27 -14.45
N GLU A 51 11.24 -17.14 -14.88
CA GLU A 51 10.98 -18.11 -15.94
C GLU A 51 9.85 -19.09 -15.61
N ASP A 52 9.79 -19.55 -14.35
CA ASP A 52 8.73 -20.43 -13.84
C ASP A 52 8.08 -19.81 -12.59
N PRO A 53 6.87 -19.23 -12.71
CA PRO A 53 6.19 -18.62 -11.57
C PRO A 53 5.68 -19.64 -10.54
N ASP A 54 5.46 -20.90 -10.92
CA ASP A 54 4.97 -21.94 -10.01
C ASP A 54 6.11 -22.59 -9.21
N ASN A 55 7.34 -22.50 -9.73
CA ASN A 55 8.55 -22.96 -9.05
C ASN A 55 9.71 -21.95 -9.26
N PRO A 56 9.73 -20.83 -8.53
CA PRO A 56 10.76 -19.81 -8.71
C PRO A 56 12.14 -20.37 -8.38
N GLU A 57 13.02 -20.39 -9.38
CA GLU A 57 14.39 -20.91 -9.22
C GLU A 57 15.22 -20.00 -8.30
N ALA A 58 16.08 -20.61 -7.48
CA ALA A 58 16.96 -19.87 -6.58
C ALA A 58 17.88 -18.93 -7.38
N PRO A 59 18.21 -17.73 -6.87
CA PRO A 59 19.01 -16.76 -7.61
C PRO A 59 20.39 -17.33 -7.95
N ALA A 60 20.65 -17.54 -9.25
CA ALA A 60 21.94 -18.00 -9.73
C ALA A 60 23.03 -16.92 -9.51
N VAL A 61 24.23 -17.36 -9.11
CA VAL A 61 25.39 -16.47 -8.95
C VAL A 61 25.78 -15.90 -10.30
N ARG A 62 25.67 -14.57 -10.45
CA ARG A 62 26.04 -13.88 -11.69
C ARG A 62 27.56 -13.76 -11.81
N PRO A 63 28.12 -13.88 -13.02
CA PRO A 63 29.50 -13.54 -13.27
C PRO A 63 29.72 -12.05 -12.94
N ALA A 64 30.83 -11.70 -12.29
CA ALA A 64 31.24 -10.32 -12.10
C ALA A 64 32.10 -9.85 -13.28
N TYR A 65 32.15 -8.54 -13.52
CA TYR A 65 33.16 -7.96 -14.40
C TYR A 65 34.56 -8.10 -13.76
N ALA A 66 35.62 -7.96 -14.56
CA ALA A 66 37.01 -8.10 -14.11
C ALA A 66 37.43 -7.05 -13.06
N ASP A 67 36.66 -5.96 -12.92
CA ASP A 67 36.83 -4.91 -11.93
C ASP A 67 36.12 -5.22 -10.59
N GLY A 68 35.45 -6.38 -10.48
CA GLY A 68 34.77 -6.84 -9.27
C GLY A 68 33.34 -6.32 -9.11
N TYR A 69 32.83 -5.51 -10.04
CA TYR A 69 31.43 -5.08 -10.00
C TYR A 69 30.49 -6.15 -10.60
N PRO A 70 29.24 -6.26 -10.09
CA PRO A 70 28.27 -7.20 -10.61
C PRO A 70 27.93 -6.93 -12.08
N ASN A 71 27.82 -8.00 -12.88
CA ASN A 71 27.45 -7.91 -14.28
C ASN A 71 25.91 -7.87 -14.45
N PHE A 72 25.42 -6.84 -15.14
CA PHE A 72 24.01 -6.65 -15.49
C PHE A 72 23.70 -6.87 -16.98
N ALA A 73 24.68 -7.27 -17.80
CA ALA A 73 24.55 -7.39 -19.26
C ALA A 73 23.76 -8.63 -19.74
N GLY A 74 22.91 -9.22 -18.90
CA GLY A 74 22.06 -10.37 -19.24
C GLY A 74 20.67 -10.22 -18.62
N SER A 75 19.70 -11.02 -19.09
CA SER A 75 18.32 -11.03 -18.57
C SER A 75 18.33 -11.07 -17.05
N LEU A 76 17.64 -10.14 -16.38
CA LEU A 76 17.54 -10.15 -14.92
C LEU A 76 16.44 -11.11 -14.51
N ASN A 77 16.79 -12.15 -13.77
CA ASN A 77 15.81 -13.04 -13.16
C ASN A 77 15.55 -12.60 -11.74
N ALA A 78 14.28 -12.43 -11.40
CA ALA A 78 13.87 -12.13 -10.03
C ALA A 78 14.01 -13.40 -9.18
N ALA A 79 14.40 -13.21 -7.93
CA ALA A 79 14.40 -14.31 -6.95
C ALA A 79 12.97 -14.73 -6.52
N SER A 80 11.96 -13.93 -6.85
CA SER A 80 10.56 -14.17 -6.50
C SER A 80 9.64 -13.65 -7.59
N VAL A 81 8.48 -14.29 -7.75
CA VAL A 81 7.41 -13.81 -8.64
C VAL A 81 7.02 -12.39 -8.25
N GLN A 82 7.07 -11.49 -9.23
CA GLN A 82 6.62 -10.11 -9.04
C GLN A 82 5.13 -10.03 -9.30
N MET A 83 4.39 -9.35 -8.41
CA MET A 83 2.97 -9.10 -8.60
C MET A 83 2.77 -8.22 -9.83
N SER A 84 1.88 -8.63 -10.73
CA SER A 84 1.53 -7.83 -11.91
C SER A 84 0.64 -6.64 -11.55
N ASN A 85 0.55 -5.65 -12.44
CA ASN A 85 -0.35 -4.51 -12.24
C ASN A 85 -1.81 -4.97 -12.17
N GLU A 86 -2.18 -5.94 -13.01
CA GLU A 86 -3.50 -6.53 -13.06
C GLU A 86 -3.83 -7.24 -11.74
N GLU A 87 -2.90 -8.04 -11.22
CA GLU A 87 -3.04 -8.70 -9.92
C GLU A 87 -3.17 -7.70 -8.77
N ALA A 88 -2.37 -6.62 -8.78
CA ALA A 88 -2.45 -5.57 -7.78
C ALA A 88 -3.84 -4.90 -7.79
N THR A 89 -4.39 -4.62 -8.98
CA THR A 89 -5.74 -4.05 -9.10
C THR A 89 -6.82 -5.03 -8.63
N ALA A 90 -6.69 -6.32 -8.94
CA ALA A 90 -7.61 -7.35 -8.48
C ALA A 90 -7.58 -7.49 -6.96
N LEU A 91 -6.39 -7.48 -6.36
CA LEU A 91 -6.22 -7.52 -4.91
C LEU A 91 -6.82 -6.29 -4.24
N GLN A 92 -6.63 -5.10 -4.80
CA GLN A 92 -7.25 -3.87 -4.30
C GLN A 92 -8.77 -3.95 -4.33
N ALA A 93 -9.36 -4.48 -5.41
CA ALA A 93 -10.80 -4.68 -5.53
C ALA A 93 -11.32 -5.65 -4.46
N GLN A 94 -10.61 -6.76 -4.25
CA GLN A 94 -10.94 -7.74 -3.21
C GLN A 94 -10.90 -7.11 -1.82
N LEU A 95 -9.82 -6.40 -1.46
CA LEU A 95 -9.69 -5.75 -0.15
C LEU A 95 -10.77 -4.68 0.07
N THR A 96 -11.13 -3.93 -0.97
CA THR A 96 -12.22 -2.94 -0.91
C THR A 96 -13.56 -3.62 -0.65
N SER A 97 -13.85 -4.71 -1.35
CA SER A 97 -15.08 -5.49 -1.16
C SER A 97 -15.16 -6.09 0.25
N LEU A 98 -14.04 -6.58 0.77
CA LEU A 98 -13.93 -7.13 2.12
C LEU A 98 -14.17 -6.03 3.17
N GLY A 99 -13.58 -4.85 2.99
CA GLY A 99 -13.81 -3.68 3.85
C GLY A 99 -15.29 -3.26 3.87
N ALA A 100 -15.94 -3.26 2.70
CA ALA A 100 -17.36 -2.97 2.59
C ALA A 100 -18.23 -4.03 3.29
N ALA A 101 -17.94 -5.32 3.09
CA ALA A 101 -18.64 -6.42 3.73
C ALA A 101 -18.48 -6.42 5.26
N ARG A 102 -17.29 -6.03 5.75
CA ARG A 102 -17.06 -5.84 7.19
C ARG A 102 -17.86 -4.66 7.74
N LYS A 103 -17.87 -3.54 7.02
CA LYS A 103 -18.62 -2.34 7.42
C LYS A 103 -20.14 -2.57 7.40
N SER A 104 -20.65 -3.37 6.47
CA SER A 104 -22.07 -3.71 6.39
C SER A 104 -22.49 -4.80 7.39
N GLY A 105 -21.55 -5.40 8.13
CA GLY A 105 -21.83 -6.51 9.05
C GLY A 105 -22.13 -7.84 8.37
N ALA A 106 -21.85 -7.95 7.06
CA ALA A 106 -22.03 -9.20 6.31
C ALA A 106 -21.00 -10.28 6.69
N ILE A 107 -19.87 -9.87 7.30
CA ILE A 107 -18.88 -10.78 7.89
C ILE A 107 -19.10 -10.80 9.40
N SER A 108 -19.38 -11.97 9.98
CA SER A 108 -19.50 -12.10 11.42
C SER A 108 -18.13 -11.99 12.11
N GLU A 109 -18.08 -11.29 13.24
CA GLU A 109 -16.84 -11.13 14.00
C GLU A 109 -16.30 -12.50 14.49
N ALA A 110 -17.18 -13.42 14.84
CA ALA A 110 -16.80 -14.77 15.31
C ALA A 110 -16.07 -15.58 14.23
N GLU A 111 -16.56 -15.58 12.99
CA GLU A 111 -15.90 -16.27 11.87
C GLU A 111 -14.57 -15.63 11.50
N TYR A 112 -14.50 -14.29 11.55
CA TYR A 112 -13.24 -13.58 11.33
C TYR A 112 -12.17 -14.01 12.36
N GLN A 113 -12.52 -14.05 13.64
CA GLN A 113 -11.61 -14.47 14.70
C GLN A 113 -11.20 -15.94 14.55
N ALA A 114 -12.12 -16.82 14.13
CA ALA A 114 -11.81 -18.22 13.83
C ALA A 114 -10.75 -18.35 12.72
N LYS A 115 -10.96 -17.70 11.56
CA LYS A 115 -10.00 -17.67 10.45
C LYS A 115 -8.66 -17.06 10.86
N LEU A 116 -8.69 -16.00 11.66
CA LEU A 116 -7.46 -15.36 12.16
C LEU A 116 -6.65 -16.31 13.06
N SER A 117 -7.34 -17.11 13.88
CA SER A 117 -6.68 -18.11 14.72
C SER A 117 -6.02 -19.22 13.89
N GLU A 118 -6.68 -19.65 12.81
CA GLU A 118 -6.16 -20.64 11.88
C GLU A 118 -4.92 -20.12 11.16
N LEU A 119 -4.98 -18.90 10.60
CA LEU A 119 -3.85 -18.27 9.93
C LEU A 119 -2.63 -18.10 10.86
N ARG A 120 -2.86 -17.79 12.14
CA ARG A 120 -1.78 -17.73 13.14
C ARG A 120 -1.15 -19.09 13.41
N LYS A 121 -1.95 -20.16 13.47
CA LYS A 121 -1.45 -21.52 13.62
C LYS A 121 -0.61 -21.91 12.40
N LEU A 122 -1.12 -21.67 11.20
CA LEU A 122 -0.41 -21.92 9.96
C LEU A 122 0.93 -21.17 9.93
N ALA A 123 0.95 -19.87 10.25
CA ALA A 123 2.18 -19.09 10.30
C ALA A 123 3.22 -19.65 11.30
N ALA A 124 2.78 -20.21 12.43
CA ALA A 124 3.67 -20.79 13.43
C ALA A 124 4.19 -22.18 13.02
N GLN A 125 3.38 -22.99 12.34
CA GLN A 125 3.67 -24.40 12.05
C GLN A 125 4.33 -24.61 10.69
N HIS A 126 3.98 -23.80 9.69
CA HIS A 126 4.39 -23.99 8.31
C HIS A 126 5.91 -24.08 8.12
N GLY A 127 6.69 -23.27 8.84
CA GLY A 127 8.16 -23.32 8.74
C GLY A 127 8.75 -24.65 9.22
N ALA A 128 8.27 -25.15 10.37
CA ALA A 128 8.73 -26.43 10.92
C ALA A 128 8.25 -27.62 10.08
N GLU A 129 7.02 -27.58 9.58
CA GLU A 129 6.47 -28.60 8.69
C GLU A 129 7.24 -28.67 7.36
N THR A 130 7.57 -27.52 6.77
CA THR A 130 8.38 -27.45 5.54
C THR A 130 9.78 -28.02 5.77
N GLN A 131 10.42 -27.69 6.91
CA GLN A 131 11.74 -28.26 7.25
C GLN A 131 11.68 -29.78 7.43
N ALA A 132 10.63 -30.31 8.06
CA ALA A 132 10.44 -31.75 8.21
C ALA A 132 10.23 -32.46 6.85
N GLN A 133 9.56 -31.82 5.89
CA GLN A 133 9.40 -32.35 4.54
C GLN A 133 10.72 -32.39 3.74
N ILE A 134 11.63 -31.43 3.96
CA ILE A 134 12.95 -31.41 3.32
C ILE A 134 13.88 -32.48 3.90
N ALA A 135 13.70 -32.85 5.17
CA ALA A 135 14.56 -33.78 5.89
C ALA A 135 14.23 -35.28 5.66
N ASN A 136 13.16 -35.61 4.91
CA ASN A 136 12.77 -36.98 4.53
C ASN A 136 13.21 -37.31 3.10
#